data_AF-A0A8T6N6M6-F1
#
_entry.id   AF-A0A8T6N6M6-F1
#
_cell.length_a   1.000
_cell.length_b   1.000
_cell.length_c   1.000
_cell.angle_alpha   90.00
_cell.angle_beta   90.00
_cell.angle_gamma   90.00
#
_symmetry.space_group_name_H-M   'P 1'
#
loop_
_entity.id
_entity.type
_entity.pdbx_description
1 polymer ?
#
loop_
_entity_poly.entity_id
_entity_poly.type
_entity_poly.pdbx_seq_one_letter_code
_entity_poly.pdbx_strand_id
1 'polypeptide(L)'
;GDLFYMPPALRLQDTKNRQNSLVQELGKDTNKMWGAMEDAYLASQKAYDKLMEMGVAKEVARFVLPQATYTRLYVTGNARSFIHYCDVRDDQGVAQLEHVELARAIRRVFASVCPTIADAVWA
;
A
#
# COMPACT_ATOMS: atom_id res chain seq x y z
N GLY A 1 -3.66 16.93 2.09
CA GLY A 1 -3.23 15.58 2.48
C GLY A 1 -2.46 15.02 1.31
N ASP A 2 -1.38 14.31 1.57
CA ASP A 2 -0.53 13.76 0.51
C ASP A 2 -1.38 12.81 -0.34
N LEU A 3 -1.64 13.18 -1.60
CA LEU A 3 -2.52 12.43 -2.50
C LEU A 3 -1.92 11.07 -2.86
N PHE A 4 -0.60 10.95 -2.77
CA PHE A 4 0.16 9.80 -3.21
C PHE A 4 0.95 9.17 -2.04
N TYR A 5 1.01 7.84 -2.03
CA TYR A 5 1.84 7.07 -1.12
C TYR A 5 3.32 7.21 -1.47
N MET A 6 4.13 7.61 -0.49
CA MET A 6 5.59 7.58 -0.57
C MET A 6 6.11 6.52 0.40
N PRO A 7 6.86 5.51 -0.07
CA PRO A 7 7.38 4.47 0.81
C PRO A 7 8.42 5.07 1.78
N PRO A 8 8.34 4.73 3.09
CA PRO A 8 9.20 5.30 4.12
C PRO A 8 10.65 4.83 4.03
N ALA A 9 10.89 3.70 3.35
CA ALA A 9 12.20 3.14 3.13
C ALA A 9 12.32 2.66 1.69
N LEU A 10 13.53 2.76 1.14
CA LEU A 10 13.85 2.18 -0.15
C LEU A 10 13.92 0.65 -0.02
N ARG A 11 13.27 -0.03 -0.96
CA ARG A 11 13.29 -1.49 -1.04
C ARG A 11 13.67 -1.90 -2.46
N LEU A 12 14.65 -2.79 -2.59
CA LEU A 12 15.01 -3.37 -3.89
C LEU A 12 14.17 -4.61 -4.17
N GLN A 13 14.02 -4.88 -5.47
CA GLN A 13 13.38 -6.10 -5.94
C GLN A 13 14.15 -7.33 -5.44
N ASP A 14 13.45 -8.25 -4.78
CA ASP A 14 14.02 -9.56 -4.48
C ASP A 14 14.15 -10.35 -5.79
N THR A 15 15.36 -10.82 -6.09
CA THR A 15 15.69 -11.53 -7.32
C THR A 15 15.28 -13.01 -7.30
N LYS A 16 14.90 -13.53 -6.13
CA LYS A 16 14.41 -14.91 -5.95
C LYS A 16 12.90 -14.94 -5.80
N ASN A 17 12.33 -14.03 -5.01
CA ASN A 17 10.88 -13.90 -4.86
C ASN A 17 10.34 -12.61 -5.47
N ARG A 18 9.66 -12.73 -6.61
CA ARG A 18 9.11 -11.57 -7.35
C ARG A 18 8.04 -10.80 -6.57
N GLN A 19 7.44 -11.38 -5.54
CA GLN A 19 6.42 -10.74 -4.71
C GLN A 19 7.01 -10.03 -3.47
N ASN A 20 8.30 -10.26 -3.18
CA ASN A 20 9.00 -9.69 -2.05
C ASN A 20 9.85 -8.48 -2.43
N SER A 21 10.25 -7.70 -1.42
CA SER A 21 11.23 -6.64 -1.57
C SER A 21 12.18 -6.61 -0.37
N LEU A 22 13.45 -6.30 -0.60
CA LEU A 22 14.49 -6.28 0.42
C LEU A 22 14.77 -4.84 0.83
N VAL A 23 14.67 -4.54 2.12
CA VAL A 23 15.07 -3.23 2.65
C VAL A 23 16.55 -3.05 2.42
N GLN A 24 16.92 -1.95 1.78
CA GLN A 24 18.32 -1.62 1.57
C GLN A 24 18.55 -0.14 1.81
N GLU A 25 19.53 0.17 2.65
CA GLU A 25 20.09 1.50 2.72
C GLU A 25 20.95 1.74 1.48
N LEU A 26 20.36 2.30 0.43
CA LEU A 26 21.15 3.04 -0.56
C LEU A 26 21.55 4.33 0.13
N GLY A 27 22.83 4.53 0.41
CA GLY A 27 23.37 5.74 1.05
C GLY A 27 22.94 7.06 0.39
N LYS A 28 23.82 7.78 -0.30
CA LYS A 28 23.44 9.09 -0.92
C LYS A 28 22.44 9.00 -2.08
N ASP A 29 22.01 7.80 -2.48
CA ASP A 29 21.15 7.58 -3.65
C ASP A 29 19.64 7.44 -3.33
N THR A 30 19.22 7.38 -2.05
CA THR A 30 17.79 7.36 -1.69
C THR A 30 17.05 8.60 -2.20
N ASN A 31 17.71 9.76 -2.17
CA ASN A 31 17.15 11.03 -2.64
C ASN A 31 16.83 11.03 -4.15
N LYS A 32 17.55 10.25 -4.96
CA LYS A 32 17.27 10.16 -6.40
C LYS A 32 16.02 9.33 -6.68
N MET A 33 15.79 8.26 -5.93
CA MET A 33 14.58 7.45 -6.07
C MET A 33 13.34 8.27 -5.69
N TRP A 34 13.35 8.89 -4.51
CA TRP A 34 12.22 9.71 -4.08
C TRP A 34 12.00 10.90 -5.01
N GLY A 35 13.06 11.55 -5.49
CA GLY A 35 12.95 12.61 -6.50
C GLY A 35 12.27 12.14 -7.78
N ALA A 36 12.63 10.96 -8.31
CA ALA A 36 11.98 10.40 -9.50
C ALA A 36 10.48 10.08 -9.26
N MET A 37 10.12 9.60 -8.06
CA MET A 37 8.72 9.38 -7.69
C MET A 37 7.96 10.71 -7.58
N GLU A 38 8.54 11.69 -6.91
CA GLU A 38 7.97 13.02 -6.74
C GLU A 38 7.75 13.72 -8.08
N ASP A 39 8.74 13.70 -8.98
CA ASP A 39 8.63 14.25 -10.32
C ASP A 39 7.47 13.61 -11.11
N ALA A 40 7.35 12.28 -11.06
CA ALA A 40 6.26 11.56 -11.71
C ALA A 40 4.89 11.92 -11.10
N TYR A 41 4.81 12.05 -9.79
CA TYR A 41 3.59 12.40 -9.07
C TYR A 41 3.15 13.83 -9.38
N LEU A 42 4.08 14.79 -9.37
CA LEU A 42 3.83 16.17 -9.77
C LEU A 42 3.37 16.27 -11.23
N ALA A 43 4.00 15.52 -12.14
CA ALA A 43 3.60 15.48 -13.53
C ALA A 43 2.17 14.92 -13.70
N SER A 44 1.85 13.83 -13.00
CA SER A 44 0.52 13.21 -13.02
C SER A 44 -0.57 14.15 -12.49
N GLN A 45 -0.27 14.88 -11.40
CA GLN A 45 -1.18 15.85 -10.81
C GLN A 45 -1.46 17.01 -11.76
N LYS A 46 -0.41 17.60 -12.34
CA LYS A 46 -0.53 18.68 -13.34
C LYS A 46 -1.35 18.25 -14.55
N ALA A 47 -1.15 17.02 -15.02
CA ALA A 47 -1.92 16.47 -16.13
C ALA A 47 -3.40 16.30 -15.75
N TYR A 48 -3.68 15.80 -14.54
CA TYR A 48 -5.05 15.68 -14.02
C TYR A 48 -5.74 17.04 -13.94
N ASP A 49 -5.08 18.04 -13.33
CA ASP A 49 -5.63 19.38 -13.17
C ASP A 49 -5.91 20.05 -14.52
N LYS A 50 -5.00 19.90 -15.49
CA LYS A 50 -5.21 20.40 -16.85
C LYS A 50 -6.43 19.76 -17.53
N LEU A 51 -6.64 18.45 -17.37
CA LEU A 51 -7.81 17.78 -17.92
C LEU A 51 -9.10 18.28 -17.24
N MET A 52 -9.04 18.52 -15.93
CA MET A 52 -10.16 19.10 -15.18
C MET A 52 -10.49 20.52 -15.66
N GLU A 53 -9.49 21.38 -15.89
CA GLU A 53 -9.67 22.73 -16.45
C GLU A 53 -10.30 22.71 -17.85
N MET A 54 -10.02 21.69 -18.65
CA MET A 54 -10.61 21.46 -19.96
C MET A 54 -12.05 20.92 -19.90
N GLY A 55 -12.60 20.67 -18.71
CA GLY A 55 -13.95 20.14 -18.53
C GLY A 55 -14.08 18.63 -18.79
N VAL A 56 -12.96 17.89 -18.80
CA VAL A 56 -12.98 16.42 -18.95
C VAL A 56 -13.62 15.78 -17.72
N ALA A 57 -14.45 14.76 -17.94
CA ALA A 57 -15.09 14.02 -16.84
C ALA A 57 -14.04 13.38 -15.90
N LYS A 58 -14.31 13.42 -14.59
CA LYS A 58 -13.37 12.95 -13.54
C LYS A 58 -12.95 11.50 -13.72
N GLU A 59 -13.86 10.63 -14.15
CA GLU A 59 -13.60 9.20 -14.41
C GLU A 59 -12.61 8.96 -15.57
N VAL A 60 -12.52 9.90 -16.50
CA VAL A 60 -11.56 9.89 -17.61
C VAL A 60 -10.27 10.59 -17.19
N ALA A 61 -10.36 11.76 -16.55
CA ALA A 61 -9.20 12.51 -16.08
C ALA A 61 -8.32 11.67 -15.14
N ARG A 62 -8.92 10.84 -14.29
CA ARG A 62 -8.17 10.01 -13.33
C ARG A 62 -7.22 8.97 -13.95
N PHE A 63 -7.31 8.68 -15.26
CA PHE A 63 -6.45 7.67 -15.90
C PHE A 63 -4.96 8.06 -15.90
N VAL A 64 -4.63 9.35 -15.72
CA VAL A 64 -3.24 9.81 -15.60
C VAL A 64 -2.66 9.62 -14.19
N LEU A 65 -3.50 9.37 -13.19
CA LEU A 65 -3.06 9.25 -11.80
C LEU A 65 -2.36 7.91 -11.55
N PRO A 66 -1.27 7.89 -10.77
CA PRO A 66 -0.53 6.67 -10.48
C PRO A 66 -1.30 5.75 -9.53
N GLN A 67 -0.92 4.47 -9.50
CA GLN A 67 -1.41 3.47 -8.54
C GLN A 67 -1.04 3.81 -7.08
N ALA A 68 -0.11 4.73 -6.86
CA ALA A 68 0.23 5.26 -5.54
C ALA A 68 -0.85 6.19 -4.97
N THR A 69 -1.88 6.55 -5.73
CA THR A 69 -2.97 7.42 -5.25
C THR A 69 -3.69 6.78 -4.07
N TYR A 70 -3.75 7.47 -2.93
CA TYR A 70 -4.50 7.00 -1.78
C TYR A 70 -5.99 6.86 -2.11
N THR A 71 -6.58 5.77 -1.64
CA THR A 71 -8.01 5.53 -1.69
C THR A 71 -8.52 5.14 -0.31
N ARG A 72 -9.82 5.34 -0.09
CA ARG A 72 -10.50 4.91 1.14
C ARG A 72 -11.51 3.83 0.78
N LEU A 73 -11.39 2.68 1.45
CA LEU A 73 -12.31 1.56 1.32
C LEU A 73 -12.96 1.27 2.67
N TYR A 74 -14.26 1.00 2.65
CA TYR A 74 -14.96 0.38 3.77
C TYR A 74 -15.07 -1.11 3.47
N VAL A 75 -14.54 -1.94 4.37
CA VAL A 75 -14.51 -3.38 4.19
C VAL A 75 -15.25 -4.02 5.35
N THR A 76 -16.21 -4.89 5.04
CA THR A 76 -16.94 -5.70 6.01
C THR A 76 -16.63 -7.17 5.75
N GLY A 77 -16.37 -7.92 6.81
CA GLY A 77 -16.12 -9.35 6.78
C GLY A 77 -16.58 -10.00 8.08
N ASN A 78 -16.81 -11.31 8.04
CA ASN A 78 -17.01 -12.08 9.27
C ASN A 78 -15.65 -12.50 9.86
N ALA A 79 -15.66 -13.10 11.05
CA ALA A 79 -14.43 -13.50 11.72
C ALA A 79 -13.55 -14.43 10.87
N ARG A 80 -14.17 -15.42 10.20
CA ARG A 80 -13.46 -16.34 9.32
C ARG A 80 -12.78 -15.63 8.14
N SER A 81 -13.46 -14.64 7.55
CA SER A 81 -12.89 -13.84 6.45
C SER A 81 -11.67 -13.04 6.89
N PHE A 82 -11.73 -12.42 8.08
CA PHE A 82 -10.58 -11.67 8.61
C PHE A 82 -9.43 -12.58 9.02
N ILE A 83 -9.71 -13.73 9.64
CA ILE A 83 -8.70 -14.75 9.94
C ILE A 83 -7.98 -15.16 8.66
N HIS A 84 -8.74 -15.59 7.64
CA HIS A 84 -8.17 -16.02 6.37
C HIS A 84 -7.37 -14.90 5.68
N TYR A 85 -7.86 -13.67 5.68
CA TYR A 85 -7.12 -12.54 5.13
C TYR A 85 -5.78 -12.35 5.85
N CYS A 86 -5.79 -12.34 7.18
CA CYS A 86 -4.57 -12.19 7.97
C CYS A 86 -3.59 -13.34 7.71
N ASP A 87 -4.05 -14.59 7.65
CA ASP A 87 -3.17 -15.74 7.40
C ASP A 87 -2.50 -15.69 6.02
N VAL A 88 -3.19 -15.16 5.00
CA VAL A 88 -2.65 -15.03 3.63
C VAL A 88 -1.79 -13.78 3.46
N ARG A 89 -2.07 -12.71 4.20
CA ARG A 89 -1.45 -11.38 3.98
C ARG A 89 -0.42 -11.01 5.03
N ASP A 90 -0.36 -11.68 6.17
CA ASP A 90 0.70 -11.58 7.18
C ASP A 90 1.85 -12.58 6.89
N ASP A 91 2.15 -12.80 5.60
CA ASP A 91 3.28 -13.61 5.15
C ASP A 91 4.42 -12.69 4.69
N GLN A 92 5.26 -12.31 5.66
CA GLN A 92 6.40 -11.44 5.41
C GLN A 92 7.44 -12.16 4.57
N GLY A 93 7.66 -11.68 3.35
CA GLY A 93 8.54 -12.32 2.38
C GLY A 93 7.80 -12.93 1.20
N VAL A 94 6.46 -13.01 1.25
CA VAL A 94 5.61 -13.43 0.12
C VAL A 94 4.63 -12.34 -0.26
N ALA A 95 3.94 -11.73 0.71
CA ALA A 95 3.05 -10.61 0.45
C ALA A 95 3.81 -9.29 0.36
N GLN A 96 3.30 -8.37 -0.47
CA GLN A 96 3.77 -6.98 -0.51
C GLN A 96 3.68 -6.35 0.90
N LEU A 97 4.70 -5.60 1.31
CA LEU A 97 4.82 -5.10 2.67
C LEU A 97 3.61 -4.28 3.15
N GLU A 98 3.04 -3.43 2.29
CA GLU A 98 1.85 -2.63 2.64
C GLU A 98 0.64 -3.52 3.00
N HIS A 99 0.52 -4.71 2.38
CA HIS A 99 -0.52 -5.68 2.74
C HIS A 99 -0.22 -6.38 4.07
N VAL A 100 1.05 -6.65 4.38
CA VAL A 100 1.49 -7.21 5.66
C VAL A 100 1.19 -6.23 6.80
N GLU A 101 1.49 -4.95 6.61
CA GLU A 101 1.18 -3.89 7.58
C GLU A 101 -0.33 -3.80 7.86
N LEU A 102 -1.15 -3.85 6.80
CA LEU A 102 -2.60 -3.86 6.92
C LEU A 102 -3.10 -5.11 7.65
N ALA A 103 -2.60 -6.30 7.29
CA ALA A 103 -2.97 -7.56 7.93
C ALA A 103 -2.65 -7.57 9.43
N ARG A 104 -1.46 -7.07 9.82
CA ARG A 104 -1.06 -6.95 11.23
C ARG A 104 -1.90 -5.93 11.99
N ALA A 105 -2.26 -4.82 11.35
CA ALA A 105 -3.17 -3.84 11.95
C ALA A 105 -4.56 -4.43 12.20
N ILE A 106 -5.11 -5.16 11.21
CA ILE A 106 -6.38 -5.89 11.35
C ILE A 106 -6.28 -6.92 12.46
N ARG A 107 -5.21 -7.72 12.51
CA ARG A 107 -4.99 -8.75 13.53
C ARG A 107 -4.95 -8.17 14.95
N ARG A 108 -4.31 -7.02 15.16
CA ARG A 108 -4.31 -6.32 16.47
C ARG A 108 -5.70 -5.91 16.91
N VAL A 109 -6.51 -5.35 16.00
CA VAL A 109 -7.91 -4.97 16.30
C VAL A 109 -8.77 -6.22 16.50
N PHE A 110 -8.55 -7.27 15.72
CA PHE A 110 -9.27 -8.54 15.87
C PHE A 110 -9.00 -9.16 17.23
N ALA A 111 -7.74 -9.20 17.68
CA ALA A 111 -7.36 -9.76 18.97
C ALA A 111 -7.95 -8.97 20.15
N SER A 112 -8.14 -7.66 20.02
CA SER A 112 -8.79 -6.87 21.08
C SER A 112 -10.31 -7.08 21.13
N VAL A 113 -10.96 -7.32 19.98
CA VAL A 113 -12.41 -7.51 19.90
C VAL A 113 -12.83 -8.98 20.16
N CYS A 114 -12.04 -9.94 19.70
CA CYS A 114 -12.33 -11.38 19.72
C CYS A 114 -11.16 -12.19 20.35
N PRO A 115 -10.77 -11.93 21.60
CA PRO A 115 -9.54 -12.50 22.20
C PRO A 115 -9.52 -14.03 22.21
N THR A 116 -10.62 -14.68 22.63
CA THR A 116 -10.68 -16.16 22.68
C THR A 116 -10.50 -16.81 21.31
N ILE A 117 -11.02 -16.19 20.24
CA ILE A 117 -10.86 -16.72 18.88
C ILE A 117 -9.42 -16.46 18.41
N ALA A 118 -8.88 -15.27 18.68
CA ALA A 118 -7.51 -14.94 18.33
C ALA A 118 -6.52 -15.91 19.00
N ASP A 119 -6.64 -16.16 20.30
CA ASP A 119 -5.80 -17.10 21.03
C ASP A 119 -5.91 -18.52 20.44
N ALA A 120 -7.11 -18.98 20.09
CA ALA A 120 -7.29 -20.30 19.51
C ALA A 120 -6.66 -20.48 18.12
N VAL A 121 -6.58 -19.41 17.33
CA VAL A 121 -6.10 -19.44 15.94
C VAL A 121 -4.61 -19.10 15.83
N TRP A 122 -4.11 -18.25 16.72
CA TRP A 122 -2.84 -17.53 16.56
C TRP A 122 -1.91 -17.56 17.78
N ALA A 123 -2.25 -18.33 18.84
CA ALA A 123 -1.36 -18.53 19.99
C ALA A 123 0.02 -19.08 19.61
#